data_AF-A0A1Y0MV15-F1
#
_entry.id   AF-A0A1Y0MV15-F1
#
_cell.length_a   1.000
_cell.length_b   1.000
_cell.length_c   1.000
_cell.angle_alpha   90.00
_cell.angle_beta   90.00
_cell.angle_gamma   90.00
#
_symmetry.space_group_name_H-M   'P 1'
#
loop_
_entity.id
_entity.type
_entity.pdbx_description
1 polymer ?
#
loop_
_entity_poly.entity_id
_entity_poly.type
_entity_poly.pdbx_seq_one_letter_code
_entity_poly.pdbx_strand_id
1 'polypeptide(L)'
;MKKILPLIVVIQVVVFACSKDQIVDHAEQNQKNLITKVGAPFYDDISQARYKGFLANNSGSVRGTYILEMGKGGKFSLQMAIVGQEPIDLSVSKFNSDFSRIHFSNGETRMYFDFSDSHDIQVVEAFYDNIALTASIHKEDARMPISLRTGVFDSSESPGLSGTWNLILLDGFTRGDIPPPPGDTEIAEVIIMHNGNIYSDDMMELLNESQLCVSSVLSTPYVSGFDGDDIRLICNNQSSDFGGGTSNWEVVFYFGAGADNYWDASCNPTTSGTFSFTTGGGTTSNGTILIDGFPGL
;
A
#
# COMPACT_ATOMS: atom_id res chain seq x y z
N MET A 1 -9.40 68.04 22.74
CA MET A 1 -8.29 67.57 21.89
C MET A 1 -8.51 66.09 21.59
N LYS A 2 -8.69 65.76 20.30
CA LYS A 2 -8.79 64.39 19.78
C LYS A 2 -7.43 63.69 19.96
N LYS A 3 -7.41 62.45 20.45
CA LYS A 3 -6.28 61.54 20.25
C LYS A 3 -6.78 60.28 19.58
N ILE A 4 -6.13 60.01 18.46
CA ILE A 4 -6.45 59.04 17.42
C ILE A 4 -5.86 57.68 17.85
N LEU A 5 -6.61 56.62 17.55
CA LEU A 5 -6.21 55.21 17.67
C LEU A 5 -4.89 54.93 16.94
N PRO A 6 -4.21 53.84 17.32
CA PRO A 6 -3.97 52.83 16.30
C PRO A 6 -4.67 51.52 16.67
N LEU A 7 -5.49 51.10 15.73
CA LEU A 7 -6.11 49.79 15.62
C LEU A 7 -4.99 48.76 15.42
N ILE A 8 -4.58 48.08 16.48
CA ILE A 8 -3.75 46.87 16.35
C ILE A 8 -4.70 45.74 15.99
N VAL A 9 -4.80 45.47 14.70
CA VAL A 9 -5.42 44.28 14.14
C VAL A 9 -4.51 43.11 14.51
N VAL A 10 -4.83 42.43 15.61
CA VAL A 10 -4.32 41.09 15.89
C VAL A 10 -5.11 40.14 14.98
N ILE A 11 -4.63 39.95 13.75
CA ILE A 11 -4.95 38.73 12.99
C ILE A 11 -4.14 37.63 13.68
N GLN A 12 -4.73 36.98 14.67
CA GLN A 12 -4.29 35.65 15.03
C GLN A 12 -4.60 34.76 13.83
N VAL A 13 -3.51 34.34 13.21
CA VAL A 13 -3.43 33.25 12.25
C VAL A 13 -4.23 32.09 12.81
N VAL A 14 -5.43 31.88 12.27
CA VAL A 14 -6.09 30.57 12.33
C VAL A 14 -5.21 29.69 11.45
N VAL A 15 -4.22 29.07 12.08
CA VAL A 15 -3.45 27.99 11.48
C VAL A 15 -4.49 26.92 11.15
N PHE A 16 -4.56 26.56 9.87
CA PHE A 16 -5.32 25.42 9.38
C PHE A 16 -4.86 24.17 10.13
N ALA A 17 -5.51 23.86 11.25
CA ALA A 17 -5.56 22.51 11.80
C ALA A 17 -6.59 21.74 10.96
N CYS A 18 -6.20 21.36 9.74
CA CYS A 18 -6.98 20.51 8.87
C CYS A 18 -6.36 19.11 8.91
N SER A 19 -6.94 18.30 9.79
CA SER A 19 -7.22 16.87 9.60
C SER A 19 -6.08 15.92 9.23
N LYS A 20 -5.07 15.78 10.07
CA LYS A 20 -4.29 14.52 10.08
C LYS A 20 -5.17 13.33 10.50
N ASP A 21 -6.07 13.55 11.47
CA ASP A 21 -6.91 12.47 12.02
C ASP A 21 -7.97 11.95 11.04
N GLN A 22 -8.51 12.79 10.14
CA GLN A 22 -9.54 12.30 9.20
C GLN A 22 -8.96 11.46 8.06
N ILE A 23 -7.69 11.64 7.68
CA ILE A 23 -7.10 10.93 6.55
C ILE A 23 -6.78 9.47 6.94
N VAL A 24 -6.31 9.26 8.18
CA VAL A 24 -6.03 7.92 8.75
C VAL A 24 -7.33 7.12 8.90
N ASP A 25 -8.37 7.72 9.49
CA ASP A 25 -9.66 7.04 9.67
C ASP A 25 -10.32 6.66 8.33
N HIS A 26 -10.23 7.50 7.30
CA HIS A 26 -10.90 7.25 6.02
C HIS A 26 -10.22 6.16 5.17
N ALA A 27 -8.89 6.13 5.09
CA ALA A 27 -8.20 5.10 4.29
C ALA A 27 -8.40 3.68 4.89
N GLU A 28 -8.37 3.57 6.22
CA GLU A 28 -8.52 2.32 6.94
C GLU A 28 -9.97 1.84 7.01
N GLN A 29 -10.94 2.73 7.24
CA GLN A 29 -12.37 2.38 7.14
C GLN A 29 -12.74 1.96 5.72
N ASN A 30 -12.17 2.57 4.69
CA ASN A 30 -12.45 2.20 3.31
C ASN A 30 -12.01 0.76 3.03
N GLN A 31 -10.81 0.37 3.46
CA GLN A 31 -10.32 -1.01 3.32
C GLN A 31 -11.12 -2.02 4.17
N LYS A 32 -11.52 -1.65 5.39
CA LYS A 32 -12.37 -2.51 6.24
C LYS A 32 -13.76 -2.70 5.65
N ASN A 33 -14.39 -1.62 5.15
CA ASN A 33 -15.69 -1.65 4.48
C ASN A 33 -15.68 -2.46 3.17
N LEU A 34 -14.56 -2.44 2.45
CA LEU A 34 -14.27 -3.31 1.30
C LEU A 34 -14.37 -4.80 1.71
N ILE A 35 -13.76 -5.19 2.83
CA ILE A 35 -13.78 -6.57 3.34
C ILE A 35 -15.18 -6.97 3.85
N THR A 36 -15.90 -6.12 4.57
CA THR A 36 -17.22 -6.48 5.13
C THR A 36 -18.34 -6.61 4.09
N LYS A 37 -18.25 -5.91 2.95
CA LYS A 37 -19.21 -6.07 1.83
C LYS A 37 -18.98 -7.35 1.02
N VAL A 38 -17.81 -7.96 1.16
CA VAL A 38 -17.29 -8.97 0.24
C VAL A 38 -17.14 -10.29 0.99
N GLY A 39 -18.12 -11.21 0.83
CA GLY A 39 -18.15 -12.52 1.51
C GLY A 39 -16.88 -13.37 1.29
N ALA A 40 -16.68 -14.43 2.07
CA ALA A 40 -15.46 -15.25 2.04
C ALA A 40 -15.06 -15.73 0.62
N PRO A 41 -13.76 -15.84 0.30
CA PRO A 41 -13.30 -16.36 -0.99
C PRO A 41 -13.74 -17.82 -1.14
N PHE A 42 -14.61 -18.09 -2.13
CA PHE A 42 -15.13 -19.44 -2.41
C PHE A 42 -14.66 -20.00 -3.75
N TYR A 43 -13.73 -19.35 -4.45
CA TYR A 43 -13.55 -19.61 -5.88
C TYR A 43 -12.09 -19.56 -6.37
N ASP A 44 -11.60 -20.70 -6.87
CA ASP A 44 -10.21 -20.91 -7.34
C ASP A 44 -10.08 -20.90 -8.88
N ASP A 45 -11.17 -20.79 -9.66
CA ASP A 45 -11.14 -20.73 -11.13
C ASP A 45 -11.03 -19.29 -11.62
N ILE A 46 -10.38 -19.03 -12.75
CA ILE A 46 -10.22 -17.66 -13.25
C ILE A 46 -11.55 -17.00 -13.50
N SER A 47 -12.59 -17.72 -13.96
CA SER A 47 -13.92 -17.15 -14.21
C SER A 47 -14.74 -16.84 -12.95
N GLN A 48 -14.30 -17.35 -11.80
CA GLN A 48 -14.87 -17.17 -10.48
C GLN A 48 -13.70 -16.99 -9.52
N ALA A 49 -13.22 -15.77 -9.36
CA ALA A 49 -12.07 -15.49 -8.51
C ALA A 49 -12.19 -14.09 -7.94
N ARG A 50 -11.40 -13.85 -6.89
CA ARG A 50 -11.12 -12.50 -6.43
C ARG A 50 -9.70 -12.14 -6.78
N TYR A 51 -9.53 -10.92 -7.29
CA TYR A 51 -8.23 -10.32 -7.48
C TYR A 51 -8.17 -9.03 -6.66
N LYS A 52 -7.00 -8.74 -6.12
CA LYS A 52 -6.71 -7.48 -5.44
C LYS A 52 -5.49 -6.85 -6.09
N GLY A 53 -5.36 -5.54 -6.02
CA GLY A 53 -4.24 -4.87 -6.65
C GLY A 53 -4.00 -3.46 -6.16
N PHE A 54 -2.86 -2.93 -6.53
CA PHE A 54 -2.48 -1.54 -6.29
C PHE A 54 -2.66 -0.73 -7.55
N LEU A 55 -2.86 0.58 -7.38
CA LEU A 55 -2.86 1.55 -8.45
C LEU A 55 -2.14 2.81 -7.99
N ALA A 56 -1.35 3.42 -8.89
CA ALA A 56 -0.65 4.66 -8.60
C ALA A 56 -0.33 5.46 -9.86
N ASN A 57 -0.32 6.79 -9.75
CA ASN A 57 0.33 7.64 -10.74
C ASN A 57 1.86 7.66 -10.52
N ASN A 58 2.61 8.23 -11.47
CA ASN A 58 4.07 8.20 -11.45
C ASN A 58 4.71 8.78 -10.18
N SER A 59 4.05 9.74 -9.52
CA SER A 59 4.53 10.41 -8.31
C SER A 59 4.01 9.81 -7.01
N GLY A 60 3.10 8.82 -7.06
CA GLY A 60 2.42 8.26 -5.89
C GLY A 60 1.41 9.19 -5.21
N SER A 61 1.16 10.38 -5.78
CA SER A 61 0.22 11.36 -5.22
C SER A 61 -1.25 10.96 -5.41
N VAL A 62 -1.53 10.19 -6.47
CA VAL A 62 -2.79 9.46 -6.63
C VAL A 62 -2.44 8.00 -6.51
N ARG A 63 -2.88 7.35 -5.44
CA ARG A 63 -2.64 5.93 -5.19
C ARG A 63 -3.81 5.29 -4.48
N GLY A 64 -3.86 3.97 -4.50
CA GLY A 64 -4.89 3.22 -3.81
C GLY A 64 -4.82 1.73 -4.07
N THR A 65 -5.91 1.07 -3.72
CA THR A 65 -6.11 -0.36 -3.92
C THR A 65 -7.40 -0.61 -4.67
N TYR A 66 -7.54 -1.82 -5.22
CA TYR A 66 -8.81 -2.27 -5.78
C TYR A 66 -9.05 -3.75 -5.51
N ILE A 67 -10.32 -4.13 -5.56
CA ILE A 67 -10.79 -5.52 -5.51
C ILE A 67 -11.65 -5.77 -6.75
N LEU A 68 -11.27 -6.77 -7.52
CA LEU A 68 -12.04 -7.30 -8.64
C LEU A 68 -12.66 -8.63 -8.21
N GLU A 69 -13.99 -8.68 -8.11
CA GLU A 69 -14.73 -9.92 -7.91
C GLU A 69 -15.34 -10.39 -9.22
N MET A 70 -15.22 -11.70 -9.46
CA MET A 70 -15.71 -12.30 -10.69
C MET A 70 -16.68 -13.44 -10.48
N GLY A 71 -17.66 -13.55 -11.38
CA GLY A 71 -18.60 -14.65 -11.43
C GLY A 71 -19.68 -14.66 -10.34
N LYS A 72 -19.58 -13.80 -9.32
CA LYS A 72 -20.54 -13.70 -8.21
C LYS A 72 -21.92 -13.29 -8.71
N GLY A 73 -22.87 -14.23 -8.69
CA GLY A 73 -24.23 -14.01 -9.21
C GLY A 73 -24.27 -13.71 -10.73
N GLY A 74 -23.25 -14.14 -11.49
CA GLY A 74 -23.15 -13.87 -12.93
C GLY A 74 -22.75 -12.44 -13.30
N LYS A 75 -22.20 -11.68 -12.34
CA LYS A 75 -21.72 -10.30 -12.53
C LYS A 75 -20.22 -10.21 -12.24
N PHE A 76 -19.58 -9.20 -12.83
CA PHE A 76 -18.24 -8.78 -12.45
C PHE A 76 -18.35 -7.42 -11.73
N SER A 77 -17.61 -7.26 -10.65
CA SER A 77 -17.58 -6.01 -9.88
C SER A 77 -16.16 -5.61 -9.57
N LEU A 78 -15.89 -4.32 -9.68
CA LEU A 78 -14.64 -3.68 -9.34
C LEU A 78 -14.92 -2.64 -8.27
N GLN A 79 -14.26 -2.77 -7.13
CA GLN A 79 -14.28 -1.77 -6.07
C GLN A 79 -12.90 -1.14 -5.95
N MET A 80 -12.81 0.18 -5.98
CA MET A 80 -11.54 0.92 -5.86
C MET A 80 -11.57 1.78 -4.60
N ALA A 81 -10.47 1.81 -3.85
CA ALA A 81 -10.25 2.73 -2.74
C ALA A 81 -9.00 3.57 -3.03
N ILE A 82 -9.23 4.82 -3.41
CA ILE A 82 -8.19 5.83 -3.58
C ILE A 82 -7.94 6.51 -2.23
N VAL A 83 -6.68 6.71 -1.87
CA VAL A 83 -6.32 7.33 -0.58
C VAL A 83 -6.94 8.72 -0.47
N GLY A 84 -7.64 8.98 0.63
CA GLY A 84 -8.30 10.26 0.90
C GLY A 84 -9.58 10.53 0.08
N GLN A 85 -10.12 9.52 -0.61
CA GLN A 85 -11.35 9.63 -1.41
C GLN A 85 -12.39 8.61 -0.98
N GLU A 86 -13.64 8.83 -1.38
CA GLU A 86 -14.71 7.84 -1.22
C GLU A 86 -14.48 6.61 -2.12
N PRO A 87 -14.83 5.39 -1.67
CA PRO A 87 -14.73 4.19 -2.49
C PRO A 87 -15.62 4.26 -3.74
N ILE A 88 -15.12 3.69 -4.84
CA ILE A 88 -15.81 3.65 -6.13
C ILE A 88 -16.23 2.21 -6.42
N ASP A 89 -17.52 2.00 -6.65
CA ASP A 89 -18.09 0.70 -7.01
C ASP A 89 -18.50 0.71 -8.49
N LEU A 90 -17.89 -0.14 -9.31
CA LEU A 90 -18.23 -0.37 -10.71
C LEU A 90 -18.71 -1.81 -10.91
N SER A 91 -19.69 -2.01 -11.78
CA SER A 91 -20.17 -3.35 -12.11
C SER A 91 -20.54 -3.47 -13.58
N VAL A 92 -20.27 -4.64 -14.15
CA VAL A 92 -20.70 -5.00 -15.50
C VAL A 92 -21.45 -6.32 -15.46
N SER A 93 -22.61 -6.33 -16.12
CA SER A 93 -23.39 -7.56 -16.31
C SER A 93 -22.81 -8.30 -17.52
N LYS A 94 -22.47 -9.58 -17.31
CA LYS A 94 -21.88 -10.56 -18.24
C LYS A 94 -21.71 -10.09 -19.69
N PHE A 95 -20.46 -9.90 -20.12
CA PHE A 95 -20.10 -9.84 -21.54
C PHE A 95 -20.29 -11.22 -22.19
N ASN A 96 -20.52 -11.23 -23.51
CA ASN A 96 -20.62 -12.43 -24.36
C ASN A 96 -19.50 -13.45 -24.06
N SER A 97 -19.69 -14.71 -24.49
CA SER A 97 -18.92 -15.93 -24.21
C SER A 97 -17.37 -15.88 -24.23
N ASP A 98 -16.75 -14.75 -24.52
CA ASP A 98 -15.31 -14.51 -24.48
C ASP A 98 -14.94 -13.73 -23.21
N PHE A 99 -14.48 -14.49 -22.21
CA PHE A 99 -14.06 -14.00 -20.89
C PHE A 99 -12.67 -13.32 -20.93
N SER A 100 -11.99 -13.31 -22.09
CA SER A 100 -10.61 -12.83 -22.21
C SER A 100 -10.42 -11.36 -21.83
N ARG A 101 -11.46 -10.52 -21.83
CA ARG A 101 -11.33 -9.06 -21.67
C ARG A 101 -12.48 -8.45 -20.90
N ILE A 102 -12.18 -7.63 -19.90
CA ILE A 102 -13.18 -6.96 -19.07
C ILE A 102 -12.86 -5.47 -18.93
N HIS A 103 -13.86 -4.63 -19.19
CA HIS A 103 -13.74 -3.17 -19.09
C HIS A 103 -14.77 -2.63 -18.11
N PHE A 104 -14.29 -1.90 -17.10
CA PHE A 104 -15.10 -1.13 -16.17
C PHE A 104 -14.93 0.36 -16.44
N SER A 105 -16.02 1.14 -16.51
CA SER A 105 -15.93 2.59 -16.65
C SER A 105 -17.18 3.31 -16.13
N ASN A 106 -17.00 4.49 -15.55
CA ASN A 106 -18.06 5.47 -15.25
C ASN A 106 -17.80 6.84 -15.92
N GLY A 107 -17.01 6.86 -17.00
CA GLY A 107 -16.58 8.08 -17.70
C GLY A 107 -15.15 8.49 -17.33
N GLU A 108 -14.97 9.03 -16.12
CA GLU A 108 -13.68 9.58 -15.66
C GLU A 108 -12.76 8.52 -15.02
N THR A 109 -13.35 7.47 -14.46
CA THR A 109 -12.64 6.30 -13.95
C THR A 109 -12.85 5.14 -14.92
N ARG A 110 -11.77 4.45 -15.28
CA ARG A 110 -11.85 3.24 -16.09
C ARG A 110 -10.70 2.28 -15.82
N MET A 111 -10.99 0.98 -15.86
CA MET A 111 -9.99 -0.08 -15.76
C MET A 111 -10.30 -1.17 -16.77
N TYR A 112 -9.25 -1.63 -17.45
CA TYR A 112 -9.32 -2.66 -18.47
C TYR A 112 -8.37 -3.80 -18.13
N PHE A 113 -8.92 -5.00 -18.05
CA PHE A 113 -8.23 -6.23 -17.67
C PHE A 113 -8.19 -7.19 -18.85
N ASP A 114 -7.03 -7.80 -19.08
CA ASP A 114 -6.83 -8.88 -20.04
C ASP A 114 -6.57 -10.20 -19.31
N PHE A 115 -7.43 -11.17 -19.56
CA PHE A 115 -7.44 -12.54 -19.06
C PHE A 115 -7.20 -13.56 -20.18
N SER A 116 -6.68 -13.14 -21.33
CA SER A 116 -6.38 -14.03 -22.44
C SER A 116 -5.33 -15.09 -22.10
N ASP A 117 -4.41 -14.79 -21.16
CA ASP A 117 -3.56 -15.76 -20.49
C ASP A 117 -4.00 -15.95 -19.05
N SER A 118 -4.32 -17.20 -18.70
CA SER A 118 -4.72 -17.61 -17.36
C SER A 118 -3.60 -17.48 -16.31
N HIS A 119 -2.34 -17.47 -16.76
CA HIS A 119 -1.16 -17.42 -15.90
C HIS A 119 -0.54 -16.04 -15.81
N ASP A 120 -0.94 -15.13 -16.70
CA ASP A 120 -0.45 -13.74 -16.77
C ASP A 120 -1.62 -12.79 -17.02
N ILE A 121 -2.36 -12.54 -15.95
CA ILE A 121 -3.49 -11.61 -15.98
C ILE A 121 -2.93 -10.19 -15.89
N GLN A 122 -3.34 -9.32 -16.80
CA GLN A 122 -2.78 -7.99 -16.93
C GLN A 122 -3.82 -6.89 -16.72
N VAL A 123 -3.40 -5.80 -16.07
CA VAL A 123 -4.12 -4.54 -16.10
C VAL A 123 -3.56 -3.73 -17.27
N VAL A 124 -4.29 -3.70 -18.38
CA VAL A 124 -3.84 -3.06 -19.62
C VAL A 124 -4.07 -1.55 -19.56
N GLU A 125 -5.10 -1.11 -18.84
CA GLU A 125 -5.41 0.31 -18.69
C GLU A 125 -6.01 0.60 -17.32
N ALA A 126 -5.56 1.67 -16.67
CA ALA A 126 -6.15 2.18 -15.43
C ALA A 126 -6.16 3.71 -15.44
N PHE A 127 -7.31 4.31 -15.17
CA PHE A 127 -7.51 5.75 -15.05
C PHE A 127 -8.40 6.06 -13.86
N TYR A 128 -8.06 7.13 -13.16
CA TYR A 128 -8.90 7.76 -12.15
C TYR A 128 -8.90 9.27 -12.39
N ASP A 129 -10.08 9.87 -12.49
CA ASP A 129 -10.24 11.30 -12.81
C ASP A 129 -9.40 11.75 -14.02
N ASN A 130 -9.42 10.94 -15.09
CA ASN A 130 -8.62 11.14 -16.31
C ASN A 130 -7.08 11.14 -16.12
N ILE A 131 -6.57 10.78 -14.94
CA ILE A 131 -5.15 10.58 -14.67
C ILE A 131 -4.82 9.12 -14.97
N ALA A 132 -3.83 8.88 -15.83
CA ALA A 132 -3.31 7.55 -16.11
C ALA A 132 -2.60 6.99 -14.88
N LEU A 133 -2.89 5.73 -14.57
CA LEU A 133 -2.32 5.00 -13.44
C LEU A 133 -1.60 3.74 -13.92
N THR A 134 -0.56 3.39 -13.20
CA THR A 134 0.06 2.05 -13.23
C THR A 134 -0.67 1.18 -12.22
N ALA A 135 -0.91 -0.09 -12.54
CA ALA A 135 -1.64 -0.99 -11.67
C ALA A 135 -1.06 -2.40 -11.67
N SER A 136 -1.02 -3.04 -10.50
CA SER A 136 -0.65 -4.44 -10.32
C SER A 136 -1.86 -5.27 -9.95
N ILE A 137 -1.87 -6.57 -10.27
CA ILE A 137 -2.97 -7.48 -9.99
C ILE A 137 -2.47 -8.78 -9.38
N HIS A 138 -3.13 -9.22 -8.31
CA HIS A 138 -2.80 -10.41 -7.55
C HIS A 138 -4.06 -11.22 -7.32
N LYS A 139 -4.00 -12.51 -7.59
CA LYS A 139 -5.12 -13.42 -7.33
C LYS A 139 -5.16 -13.75 -5.83
N GLU A 140 -6.33 -13.61 -5.24
CA GLU A 140 -6.61 -14.13 -3.90
C GLU A 140 -7.13 -15.57 -4.01
N ASP A 141 -6.44 -16.51 -3.36
CA ASP A 141 -6.87 -17.90 -3.23
C ASP A 141 -7.53 -18.09 -1.86
N ALA A 142 -8.53 -18.97 -1.74
CA ALA A 142 -9.15 -19.29 -0.46
C ALA A 142 -8.13 -19.80 0.60
N ARG A 143 -7.02 -20.38 0.16
CA ARG A 143 -5.91 -20.86 1.01
C ARG A 143 -4.83 -19.81 1.27
N MET A 144 -4.83 -18.73 0.52
CA MET A 144 -3.88 -17.62 0.65
C MET A 144 -4.64 -16.30 0.52
N PRO A 145 -5.47 -15.94 1.53
CA PRO A 145 -6.10 -14.63 1.58
C PRO A 145 -5.02 -13.55 1.67
N ILE A 146 -5.22 -12.44 0.96
CA ILE A 146 -4.24 -11.35 0.92
C ILE A 146 -4.84 -10.03 1.40
N SER A 147 -4.08 -9.28 2.19
CA SER A 147 -4.37 -7.89 2.51
C SER A 147 -3.35 -6.96 1.88
N LEU A 148 -3.76 -5.73 1.59
CA LEU A 148 -2.95 -4.76 0.87
C LEU A 148 -2.67 -3.55 1.77
N ARG A 149 -1.45 -3.02 1.74
CA ARG A 149 -1.11 -1.72 2.34
C ARG A 149 -0.41 -0.87 1.31
N THR A 150 -0.85 0.37 1.16
CA THR A 150 -0.19 1.34 0.28
C THR A 150 0.78 2.18 1.08
N GLY A 151 1.71 2.80 0.38
CA GLY A 151 2.67 3.72 0.97
C GLY A 151 3.32 4.57 -0.11
N VAL A 152 4.12 5.52 0.32
CA VAL A 152 4.90 6.40 -0.56
C VAL A 152 6.36 6.36 -0.18
N PHE A 153 7.21 6.64 -1.15
CA PHE A 153 8.61 6.92 -0.90
C PHE A 153 9.05 8.16 -1.66
N ASP A 154 10.04 8.86 -1.12
CA ASP A 154 10.72 9.96 -1.79
C ASP A 154 12.20 10.04 -1.42
N SER A 155 12.99 10.65 -2.29
CA SER A 155 14.38 11.00 -1.99
C SER A 155 14.55 12.52 -2.04
N SER A 156 14.95 13.10 -0.91
CA SER A 156 15.33 14.52 -0.85
C SER A 156 16.64 14.81 -1.60
N GLU A 157 17.50 13.80 -1.73
CA GLU A 157 18.80 13.88 -2.40
C GLU A 157 18.67 13.75 -3.94
N SER A 158 17.59 13.14 -4.42
CA SER A 158 17.34 12.88 -5.84
C SER A 158 15.92 13.28 -6.24
N PRO A 159 15.69 14.57 -6.56
CA PRO A 159 14.39 15.05 -7.00
C PRO A 159 13.89 14.25 -8.22
N GLY A 160 12.74 13.60 -8.07
CA GLY A 160 12.15 12.72 -9.08
C GLY A 160 12.26 11.22 -8.76
N LEU A 161 13.09 10.83 -7.79
CA LEU A 161 13.07 9.48 -7.22
C LEU A 161 11.98 9.43 -6.14
N SER A 162 10.73 9.25 -6.58
CA SER A 162 9.57 9.07 -5.72
C SER A 162 8.55 8.13 -6.38
N GLY A 163 7.61 7.64 -5.59
CA GLY A 163 6.60 6.70 -6.07
C GLY A 163 5.80 6.10 -4.93
N THR A 164 5.30 4.88 -5.12
CA THR A 164 4.61 4.12 -4.08
C THR A 164 5.43 2.93 -3.61
N TRP A 165 5.28 2.63 -2.31
CA TRP A 165 5.88 1.49 -1.62
C TRP A 165 4.75 0.68 -1.00
N ASN A 166 4.35 -0.43 -1.63
CA ASN A 166 3.13 -1.14 -1.27
C ASN A 166 3.46 -2.55 -0.75
N LEU A 167 2.69 -3.04 0.20
CA LEU A 167 2.92 -4.31 0.88
C LEU A 167 1.74 -5.25 0.65
N ILE A 168 2.04 -6.50 0.30
CA ILE A 168 1.07 -7.61 0.28
C ILE A 168 1.28 -8.45 1.52
N LEU A 169 0.19 -8.67 2.24
CA LEU A 169 0.14 -9.37 3.51
C LEU A 169 -0.59 -10.71 3.34
N LEU A 170 -0.13 -11.77 4.01
CA LEU A 170 -0.78 -13.10 3.98
C LEU A 170 -1.59 -13.35 5.25
N ASP A 171 -2.90 -13.16 5.17
CA ASP A 171 -3.76 -13.17 6.36
C ASP A 171 -3.93 -14.58 6.93
N GLY A 172 -3.29 -14.85 8.06
CA GLY A 172 -3.38 -16.16 8.74
C GLY A 172 -2.72 -17.30 7.97
N PHE A 173 -1.84 -16.99 7.02
CA PHE A 173 -1.05 -17.95 6.26
C PHE A 173 0.43 -17.56 6.29
N THR A 174 1.31 -18.55 6.19
CA THR A 174 2.77 -18.32 6.19
C THR A 174 3.45 -19.15 5.10
N ARG A 175 4.37 -18.54 4.34
CA ARG A 175 5.06 -19.21 3.22
C ARG A 175 6.36 -19.89 3.66
N GLY A 176 7.02 -19.37 4.68
CA GLY A 176 8.34 -19.82 5.13
C GLY A 176 8.31 -20.90 6.22
N ASP A 177 9.44 -21.58 6.39
CA ASP A 177 9.68 -22.49 7.52
C ASP A 177 9.76 -21.76 8.87
N ILE A 178 9.95 -20.43 8.83
CA ILE A 178 10.12 -19.57 9.99
C ILE A 178 9.01 -18.51 9.96
N PRO A 179 7.84 -18.79 10.55
CA PRO A 179 6.69 -17.88 10.51
C PRO A 179 6.94 -16.62 11.34
N PRO A 180 6.13 -15.56 11.13
CA PRO A 180 6.08 -14.43 12.06
C PRO A 180 5.58 -14.88 13.43
N PRO A 181 5.71 -14.04 14.47
CA PRO A 181 5.19 -14.35 15.79
C PRO A 181 3.69 -14.71 15.77
N PRO A 182 3.21 -15.57 16.69
CA PRO A 182 1.81 -15.99 16.70
C PRO A 182 0.85 -14.80 16.81
N GLY A 183 -0.11 -14.72 15.87
CA GLY A 183 -1.10 -13.65 15.80
C GLY A 183 -0.74 -12.53 14.81
N ASP A 184 0.47 -12.53 14.27
CA ASP A 184 0.93 -11.56 13.30
C ASP A 184 0.76 -12.06 11.87
N THR A 185 0.72 -11.12 10.92
CA THR A 185 0.53 -11.39 9.49
C THR A 185 1.84 -11.17 8.75
N GLU A 186 2.24 -12.17 7.96
CA GLU A 186 3.46 -12.13 7.15
C GLU A 186 3.34 -11.09 6.03
N ILE A 187 4.40 -10.32 5.82
CA ILE A 187 4.59 -9.50 4.63
C ILE A 187 5.24 -10.39 3.58
N ALA A 188 4.52 -10.69 2.51
CA ALA A 188 4.97 -11.66 1.51
C ALA A 188 5.54 -11.05 0.25
N GLU A 189 5.20 -9.80 -0.05
CA GLU A 189 5.68 -9.13 -1.25
C GLU A 189 5.64 -7.61 -1.07
N VAL A 190 6.65 -6.96 -1.63
CA VAL A 190 6.71 -5.51 -1.79
C VAL A 190 6.53 -5.16 -3.27
N ILE A 191 5.62 -4.24 -3.55
CA ILE A 191 5.40 -3.68 -4.89
C ILE A 191 5.80 -2.20 -4.89
N ILE A 192 6.85 -1.87 -5.63
CA ILE A 192 7.32 -0.51 -5.85
C ILE A 192 6.81 -0.03 -7.20
N MET A 193 6.04 1.07 -7.22
CA MET A 193 5.63 1.72 -8.47
C MET A 193 6.35 3.05 -8.63
N HIS A 194 7.11 3.18 -9.71
CA HIS A 194 7.93 4.35 -9.98
C HIS A 194 7.97 4.65 -11.48
N ASN A 195 7.63 5.89 -11.85
CA ASN A 195 7.71 6.40 -13.22
C ASN A 195 7.05 5.46 -14.25
N GLY A 196 5.85 4.95 -13.94
CA GLY A 196 5.09 4.08 -14.82
C GLY A 196 5.49 2.59 -14.80
N ASN A 197 6.51 2.22 -14.01
CA ASN A 197 7.00 0.85 -13.91
C ASN A 197 6.61 0.23 -12.57
N ILE A 198 6.48 -1.10 -12.58
CA ILE A 198 6.22 -1.94 -11.40
C ILE A 198 7.45 -2.79 -11.16
N TYR A 199 7.92 -2.80 -9.92
CA TYR A 199 8.96 -3.69 -9.43
C TYR A 199 8.37 -4.47 -8.26
N SER A 200 8.59 -5.77 -8.24
CA SER A 200 8.13 -6.65 -7.17
C SER A 200 9.31 -7.36 -6.54
N ASP A 201 9.20 -7.58 -5.24
CA ASP A 201 10.10 -8.41 -4.47
C ASP A 201 9.29 -9.29 -3.52
N ASP A 202 9.36 -10.60 -3.74
CA ASP A 202 8.69 -11.64 -2.97
C ASP A 202 9.66 -12.50 -2.15
N MET A 203 10.94 -12.11 -2.10
CA MET A 203 12.01 -12.81 -1.38
C MET A 203 12.48 -12.01 -0.16
N MET A 204 11.62 -11.92 0.85
CA MET A 204 11.92 -11.16 2.06
C MET A 204 13.04 -11.78 2.91
N GLU A 205 13.96 -10.95 3.39
CA GLU A 205 14.99 -11.38 4.32
C GLU A 205 14.43 -11.64 5.73
N LEU A 206 14.92 -12.70 6.37
CA LEU A 206 14.58 -13.00 7.75
C LEU A 206 15.11 -11.92 8.70
N LEU A 207 14.25 -11.48 9.60
CA LEU A 207 14.58 -10.58 10.70
C LEU A 207 15.46 -11.33 11.71
N ASN A 208 16.66 -10.82 12.03
CA ASN A 208 17.52 -11.43 13.04
C ASN A 208 17.48 -10.68 14.38
N GLU A 209 17.86 -11.39 15.46
CA GLU A 209 17.75 -10.92 16.84
C GLU A 209 18.56 -9.64 17.15
N SER A 210 19.61 -9.37 16.36
CA SER A 210 20.46 -8.19 16.54
C SER A 210 19.96 -6.92 15.85
N GLN A 211 18.90 -7.03 15.05
CA GLN A 211 18.40 -5.96 14.17
C GLN A 211 17.00 -5.46 14.55
N LEU A 212 16.45 -5.95 15.66
CA LEU A 212 15.08 -5.64 16.04
C LEU A 212 15.04 -4.83 17.33
N CYS A 213 14.34 -3.70 17.27
CA CYS A 213 14.12 -2.84 18.44
C CYS A 213 13.11 -3.40 19.44
N VAL A 214 12.48 -4.54 19.13
CA VAL A 214 11.30 -5.06 19.85
C VAL A 214 11.14 -6.59 19.90
N SER A 215 11.96 -7.37 19.20
CA SER A 215 11.78 -8.83 19.18
C SER A 215 13.13 -9.54 19.09
N SER A 216 13.26 -10.64 19.83
CA SER A 216 14.48 -11.45 19.91
C SER A 216 14.30 -12.79 19.20
N VAL A 217 13.49 -12.85 18.13
CA VAL A 217 13.18 -14.12 17.46
C VAL A 217 13.37 -13.98 15.95
N LEU A 218 14.13 -14.92 15.38
CA LEU A 218 14.25 -15.08 13.94
C LEU A 218 12.84 -15.29 13.34
N SER A 219 12.43 -14.40 12.44
CA SER A 219 11.08 -14.42 11.84
C SER A 219 11.07 -13.75 10.47
N THR A 220 10.08 -14.03 9.63
CA THR A 220 9.81 -13.23 8.43
C THR A 220 9.28 -11.84 8.80
N PRO A 221 9.42 -10.82 7.94
CA PRO A 221 8.80 -9.52 8.14
C PRO A 221 7.29 -9.62 8.33
N TYR A 222 6.73 -8.73 9.17
CA TYR A 222 5.34 -8.86 9.60
C TYR A 222 4.67 -7.57 10.01
N VAL A 223 3.34 -7.64 10.08
CA VAL A 223 2.46 -6.64 10.68
C VAL A 223 1.72 -7.27 11.88
N SER A 224 1.75 -6.60 13.02
CA SER A 224 1.01 -6.95 14.25
C SER A 224 -0.09 -5.93 14.50
N GLY A 225 -1.18 -6.38 15.13
CA GLY A 225 -2.22 -5.50 15.65
C GLY A 225 -2.96 -4.76 14.54
N PHE A 226 -4.02 -5.35 14.00
CA PHE A 226 -4.85 -4.68 13.00
C PHE A 226 -5.88 -3.72 13.61
N ASP A 227 -6.18 -3.88 14.90
CA ASP A 227 -7.09 -3.06 15.70
C ASP A 227 -6.58 -3.09 17.17
N GLY A 228 -6.14 -1.96 17.74
CA GLY A 228 -5.76 -1.88 19.16
C GLY A 228 -4.62 -0.90 19.47
N ASP A 229 -4.20 -0.88 20.73
CA ASP A 229 -3.14 0.01 21.24
C ASP A 229 -1.70 -0.45 20.91
N ASP A 230 -1.55 -1.50 20.08
CA ASP A 230 -0.26 -2.15 19.78
C ASP A 230 -0.15 -2.60 18.31
N ILE A 231 -0.18 -1.62 17.41
CA ILE A 231 0.03 -1.78 15.96
C ILE A 231 1.54 -1.78 15.70
N ARG A 232 2.04 -2.77 14.94
CA ARG A 232 3.47 -2.85 14.58
C ARG A 232 3.64 -3.19 13.11
N LEU A 233 4.62 -2.56 12.48
CA LEU A 233 5.14 -2.94 11.16
C LEU A 233 6.63 -3.20 11.31
N ILE A 234 7.10 -4.39 10.93
CA ILE A 234 8.48 -4.80 11.13
C ILE A 234 9.06 -5.39 9.86
N CYS A 235 9.80 -4.54 9.14
CA CYS A 235 10.68 -4.89 8.05
C CYS A 235 12.02 -4.20 8.29
N ASN A 236 13.04 -4.90 8.75
CA ASN A 236 14.36 -4.29 8.89
C ASN A 236 15.37 -4.99 7.99
N ASN A 237 16.36 -4.23 7.50
CA ASN A 237 17.49 -4.72 6.72
C ASN A 237 17.05 -5.59 5.53
N GLN A 238 16.11 -5.06 4.75
CA GLN A 238 15.57 -5.71 3.56
C GLN A 238 16.30 -5.21 2.30
N SER A 239 16.37 -6.03 1.26
CA SER A 239 17.00 -5.67 0.00
C SER A 239 16.14 -6.07 -1.19
N SER A 240 15.70 -5.08 -1.98
CA SER A 240 14.88 -5.30 -3.17
C SER A 240 15.57 -4.82 -4.43
N ASP A 241 15.39 -5.56 -5.53
CA ASP A 241 15.78 -5.10 -6.86
C ASP A 241 14.83 -4.01 -7.35
N PHE A 242 15.37 -2.86 -7.69
CA PHE A 242 14.59 -1.68 -8.06
C PHE A 242 15.26 -0.96 -9.24
N GLY A 243 14.55 -0.77 -10.35
CA GLY A 243 15.02 0.10 -11.45
C GLY A 243 16.41 -0.23 -12.03
N GLY A 244 16.83 -1.50 -12.00
CA GLY A 244 18.16 -1.93 -12.45
C GLY A 244 19.30 -1.64 -11.45
N GLY A 245 18.95 -1.39 -10.19
CA GLY A 245 19.86 -1.31 -9.06
C GLY A 245 19.28 -2.07 -7.86
N THR A 246 19.91 -1.88 -6.70
CA THR A 246 19.49 -2.51 -5.45
C THR A 246 19.08 -1.44 -4.45
N SER A 247 17.92 -1.62 -3.84
CA SER A 247 17.41 -0.78 -2.76
C SER A 247 17.53 -1.53 -1.44
N ASN A 248 18.34 -1.04 -0.51
CA ASN A 248 18.33 -1.52 0.87
C ASN A 248 17.39 -0.65 1.69
N TRP A 249 16.49 -1.24 2.45
CA TRP A 249 15.42 -0.48 3.10
C TRP A 249 15.02 -1.08 4.45
N GLU A 250 14.39 -0.23 5.26
CA GLU A 250 13.84 -0.57 6.56
C GLU A 250 12.56 0.24 6.79
N VAL A 251 11.52 -0.44 7.25
CA VAL A 251 10.28 0.17 7.71
C VAL A 251 9.91 -0.52 9.02
N VAL A 252 10.20 0.17 10.12
CA VAL A 252 9.93 -0.31 11.47
C VAL A 252 9.07 0.73 12.18
N PHE A 253 7.89 0.34 12.65
CA PHE A 253 6.94 1.22 13.32
C PHE A 253 6.29 0.54 14.52
N TYR A 254 6.09 1.29 15.61
CA TYR A 254 5.34 0.88 16.80
C TYR A 254 4.33 1.94 17.23
N PHE A 255 3.09 1.51 17.40
CA PHE A 255 2.04 2.22 18.13
C PHE A 255 2.02 1.70 19.57
N GLY A 256 2.13 2.57 20.59
CA GLY A 256 2.16 2.15 21.99
C GLY A 256 2.51 3.27 22.99
N ALA A 257 2.38 2.97 24.29
CA ALA A 257 2.29 3.89 25.45
C ALA A 257 3.46 4.90 25.71
N GLY A 258 4.30 5.20 24.73
CA GLY A 258 5.42 6.14 24.84
C GLY A 258 5.54 7.16 23.70
N ALA A 259 5.17 6.81 22.47
CA ALA A 259 4.95 7.69 21.31
C ALA A 259 4.87 6.87 20.01
N ASP A 260 4.04 7.33 19.08
CA ASP A 260 3.86 6.73 17.75
C ASP A 260 5.03 7.12 16.85
N ASN A 261 5.98 6.21 16.66
CA ASN A 261 7.19 6.52 15.90
C ASN A 261 7.62 5.37 15.01
N TYR A 262 8.30 5.78 13.93
CA TYR A 262 9.20 4.90 13.21
C TYR A 262 10.51 4.73 14.00
N TRP A 263 11.28 3.71 13.65
CA TRP A 263 12.54 3.40 14.29
C TRP A 263 13.59 3.01 13.24
N ASP A 264 14.83 3.43 13.44
CA ASP A 264 15.96 3.01 12.61
C ASP A 264 16.57 1.68 13.11
N ALA A 265 17.48 1.08 12.33
CA ALA A 265 18.23 -0.11 12.74
C ALA A 265 19.06 0.05 14.02
N SER A 266 19.30 1.27 14.49
CA SER A 266 19.99 1.56 15.75
C SER A 266 19.01 1.77 16.92
N CYS A 267 17.71 1.57 16.69
CA CYS A 267 16.64 1.74 17.66
C CYS A 267 16.50 3.15 18.21
N ASN A 268 16.77 4.14 17.37
CA ASN A 268 16.40 5.52 17.64
C ASN A 268 15.04 5.82 17.00
N PRO A 269 14.16 6.59 17.67
CA PRO A 269 12.94 7.08 17.07
C PRO A 269 13.22 7.93 15.82
N THR A 270 12.48 7.69 14.76
CA THR A 270 12.49 8.44 13.50
C THR A 270 11.05 8.80 13.09
N THR A 271 10.92 9.58 12.02
CA THR A 271 9.62 10.01 11.49
C THR A 271 9.14 9.20 10.29
N SER A 272 9.96 8.28 9.79
CA SER A 272 9.70 7.48 8.59
C SER A 272 10.58 6.23 8.56
N GLY A 273 10.20 5.25 7.74
CA GLY A 273 11.14 4.25 7.24
C GLY A 273 12.21 4.89 6.36
N THR A 274 13.26 4.15 6.05
CA THR A 274 14.37 4.64 5.23
C THR A 274 14.67 3.67 4.09
N PHE A 275 15.20 4.21 3.00
CA PHE A 275 15.80 3.40 1.95
C PHE A 275 17.08 4.05 1.44
N SER A 276 17.97 3.22 0.93
CA SER A 276 19.14 3.60 0.15
C SER A 276 19.08 2.87 -1.18
N PHE A 277 18.98 3.62 -2.27
CA PHE A 277 18.92 3.08 -3.61
C PHE A 277 20.25 3.26 -4.31
N THR A 278 20.89 2.17 -4.71
CA THR A 278 22.14 2.19 -5.48
C THR A 278 21.89 1.76 -6.91
N THR A 279 22.05 2.68 -7.84
CA THR A 279 21.97 2.41 -9.29
C THR A 279 23.09 1.47 -9.73
N GLY A 280 22.92 0.74 -10.84
CA GLY A 280 23.98 -0.09 -11.43
C GLY A 280 25.27 0.67 -11.81
N GLY A 281 25.24 2.00 -11.85
CA GLY A 281 26.42 2.87 -12.03
C GLY A 281 27.15 3.23 -10.73
N GLY A 282 26.66 2.78 -9.56
CA GLY A 282 27.26 3.00 -8.24
C GLY A 282 26.86 4.32 -7.56
N THR A 283 25.90 5.08 -8.12
CA THR A 283 25.33 6.24 -7.42
C THR A 283 24.29 5.77 -6.42
N THR A 284 24.45 6.16 -5.15
CA THR A 284 23.53 5.89 -4.05
C THR A 284 22.73 7.14 -3.70
N SER A 285 21.41 7.00 -3.55
CA SER A 285 20.50 8.04 -3.10
C SER A 285 19.71 7.52 -1.90
N ASN A 286 19.60 8.33 -0.84
CA ASN A 286 18.81 7.98 0.33
C ASN A 286 17.43 8.63 0.29
N GLY A 287 16.47 8.02 0.96
CA GLY A 287 15.12 8.55 1.04
C GLY A 287 14.29 7.98 2.17
N THR A 288 13.03 8.38 2.19
CA THR A 288 12.07 8.02 3.23
C THR A 288 10.96 7.15 2.68
N ILE A 289 10.42 6.28 3.53
CA ILE A 289 9.23 5.45 3.24
C ILE A 289 8.18 5.75 4.30
N LEU A 290 6.93 5.96 3.86
CA LEU A 290 5.77 6.13 4.73
C LEU A 290 4.66 5.19 4.27
N ILE A 291 4.12 4.40 5.19
CA ILE A 291 3.02 3.47 4.92
C ILE A 291 1.70 4.08 5.40
N ASP A 292 0.67 3.99 4.57
CA ASP A 292 -0.68 4.46 4.91
C ASP A 292 -1.24 3.67 6.09
N GLY A 293 -1.91 4.38 7.01
CA GLY A 293 -2.38 3.82 8.28
C GLY A 293 -1.37 3.89 9.43
N PHE A 294 -0.15 4.38 9.17
CA PHE A 294 0.88 4.58 10.19
C PHE A 294 1.22 6.09 10.29
N PRO A 295 1.14 6.70 11.49
CA PRO A 295 1.46 8.11 11.73
C PRO A 295 2.78 8.56 11.08
N GLY A 296 2.76 9.66 10.34
CA GLY A 296 3.92 10.16 9.57
C GLY A 296 3.52 10.85 8.27
N LEU A 297 2.33 10.51 7.75
CA LEU A 297 1.59 11.28 6.74
C LEU A 297 0.72 12.36 7.40
#